data_AF-A0A7V3VW08-F1
#
_entry.id   AF-A0A7V3VW08-F1
#
_cell.length_a   1.000
_cell.length_b   1.000
_cell.length_c   1.000
_cell.angle_alpha   90.00
_cell.angle_beta   90.00
_cell.angle_gamma   90.00
#
_symmetry.space_group_name_H-M   'P 1'
#
loop_
_entity.id
_entity.type
_entity.pdbx_description
1 polymer ?
#
loop_
_entity_poly.entity_id
_entity_poly.type
_entity_poly.pdbx_seq_one_letter_code
_entity_poly.pdbx_strand_id
1 'polypeptide(L)' 'MKNNIIFVSAGEISGDIHASDLMRELRKQKPDLKFVGLGGKNMISAGL' A
#
# COMPACT_ATOMS: atom_id res chain seq x y z
N MET A 1 -17.46 -8.78 11.13
CA MET A 1 -16.64 -8.85 9.90
C MET A 1 -15.45 -7.93 10.11
N LYS A 2 -14.20 -8.42 9.97
CA LYS A 2 -13.01 -7.56 10.13
C LYS A 2 -12.83 -6.71 8.87
N ASN A 3 -12.50 -5.44 9.04
CA ASN A 3 -12.18 -4.54 7.93
C ASN A 3 -10.72 -4.78 7.54
N ASN A 4 -10.47 -5.19 6.30
CA ASN A 4 -9.14 -5.53 5.79
C ASN A 4 -8.56 -4.40 4.92
N ILE A 5 -9.04 -3.17 5.13
CA ILE A 5 -8.65 -1.99 4.37
C ILE A 5 -7.62 -1.21 5.18
N ILE A 6 -6.47 -0.91 4.57
CA ILE A 6 -5.43 -0.05 5.13
C ILE A 6 -5.37 1.23 4.30
N PHE A 7 -5.46 2.37 4.97
CA PHE A 7 -5.18 3.67 4.33
C PHE A 7 -3.68 3.95 4.36
N VAL A 8 -3.11 4.32 3.20
CA VAL A 8 -1.67 4.65 3.08
C VAL A 8 -1.53 5.96 2.30
N SER A 9 -0.67 6.86 2.79
CA SER A 9 -0.42 8.17 2.17
C SER A 9 1.08 8.46 2.08
N ALA A 10 1.57 8.78 0.88
CA ALA A 10 2.93 9.27 0.64
C ALA A 10 2.89 10.49 -0.28
N GLY A 11 3.56 11.58 0.13
CA GLY A 11 3.61 12.86 -0.60
C GLY A 11 4.87 13.07 -1.43
N GLU A 12 5.85 12.18 -1.35
CA GLU A 12 7.15 12.29 -2.03
C GLU A 12 7.63 10.93 -2.54
N ILE A 13 8.60 10.94 -3.46
CA ILE A 13 9.08 9.73 -4.12
C ILE A 13 9.71 8.71 -3.17
N SER A 14 10.37 9.19 -2.11
CA SER A 14 10.95 8.33 -1.09
C SER A 14 9.84 7.54 -0.38
N GLY A 15 8.76 8.22 0.02
CA GLY A 15 7.59 7.60 0.64
C GLY A 15 6.87 6.63 -0.30
N ASP A 16 6.73 6.97 -1.58
CA ASP A 16 6.11 6.09 -2.59
C ASP A 16 6.85 4.76 -2.71
N ILE A 17 8.19 4.78 -2.72
CA ILE A 17 9.01 3.56 -2.77
C ILE A 17 8.80 2.73 -1.50
N HIS A 18 9.05 3.30 -0.32
CA HIS A 18 8.98 2.57 0.94
C HIS A 18 7.58 2.03 1.24
N ALA A 19 6.54 2.82 0.97
CA ALA A 19 5.15 2.40 1.15
C ALA A 19 4.77 1.26 0.19
N SER A 20 5.24 1.29 -1.07
CA SER A 20 4.98 0.22 -2.03
C SER A 20 5.60 -1.12 -1.60
N ASP A 21 6.80 -1.10 -1.03
CA ASP A 21 7.46 -2.30 -0.50
C ASP A 21 6.72 -2.85 0.71
N LEU A 22 6.31 -1.97 1.63
CA LEU A 22 5.47 -2.34 2.78
C LEU A 22 4.15 -2.99 2.32
N MET A 23 3.46 -2.41 1.34
CA MET A 23 2.22 -2.96 0.79
C MET A 23 2.42 -4.36 0.21
N ARG A 24 3.52 -4.60 -0.51
CA ARG A 24 3.87 -5.91 -1.07
C ARG A 24 4.09 -6.94 0.02
N GLU A 25 4.86 -6.61 1.06
CA GLU A 25 5.14 -7.54 2.17
C GLU A 25 3.90 -7.82 3.02
N LEU A 26 3.07 -6.81 3.26
CA LEU A 26 1.78 -6.99 3.95
C LEU A 26 0.85 -7.92 3.17
N ARG A 27 0.77 -7.75 1.85
CA ARG A 27 -0.06 -8.61 1.00
C ARG A 27 0.45 -10.05 0.91
N LYS A 28 1.77 -10.28 0.98
CA LYS A 28 2.33 -11.64 1.10
C LYS A 28 1.86 -12.35 2.36
N GLN A 29 1.77 -11.64 3.48
CA GLN A 29 1.31 -12.20 4.76
C GLN A 29 -0.21 -12.32 4.84
N LYS A 30 -0.93 -11.39 4.23
CA LYS A 30 -2.40 -11.34 4.21
C LYS A 30 -2.89 -10.93 2.82
N PRO A 31 -3.11 -11.91 1.93
CA PRO A 31 -3.51 -11.66 0.54
C PRO A 31 -4.85 -10.94 0.37
N ASP A 32 -5.70 -10.95 1.41
CA ASP A 32 -7.01 -10.32 1.45
C ASP A 32 -6.98 -8.83 1.85
N LEU A 33 -5.80 -8.28 2.15
CA LEU A 33 -5.63 -6.85 2.42
C LEU A 33 -5.88 -6.01 1.17
N LYS A 34 -6.68 -4.95 1.38
CA LYS A 34 -6.93 -3.89 0.40
C LYS A 34 -6.25 -2.62 0.87
N PHE A 35 -5.73 -1.84 -0.06
CA PHE A 35 -5.15 -0.54 0.23
C PHE A 35 -5.97 0.53 -0.44
N VAL A 36 -6.01 1.71 0.19
CA VAL A 36 -6.61 2.93 -0.35
C VAL A 36 -5.75 4.12 0.09
N GLY A 37 -5.75 5.22 -0.66
CA GLY A 37 -5.16 6.48 -0.20
C GLY A 37 -4.44 7.24 -1.29
N LEU A 38 -3.29 7.85 -0.94
CA LEU A 38 -2.55 8.77 -1.80
C LEU A 38 -1.13 8.25 -1.99
N GLY A 39 -0.69 8.11 -3.22
CA GLY A 39 0.63 7.57 -3.51
C GLY A 39 1.05 7.80 -4.95
N GLY A 40 2.33 7.58 -5.22
CA GLY A 40 2.89 7.68 -6.55
C GLY A 40 2.75 6.38 -7.34
N LYS A 41 3.52 6.32 -8.43
CA LYS A 41 3.50 5.18 -9.37
C LYS A 41 3.86 3.85 -8.73
N ASN A 42 4.72 3.83 -7.71
CA ASN A 42 5.16 2.58 -7.07
C ASN A 42 4.04 2.01 -6.19
N MET A 43 3.38 2.84 -5.38
CA MET A 43 2.21 2.42 -4.58
C MET A 43 1.04 1.99 -5.46
N ILE A 44 0.73 2.72 -6.54
CA ILE A 44 -0.30 2.33 -7.52
C ILE A 44 0.04 0.95 -8.11
N SER A 45 1.29 0.73 -8.51
CA SER A 45 1.75 -0.57 -9.03
C SER A 45 1.72 -1.69 -7.98
N ALA A 46 1.82 -1.34 -6.70
CA ALA A 46 1.64 -2.26 -5.58
C ALA A 46 0.17 -2.48 -5.21
N GLY A 47 -0.78 -1.88 -5.93
CA GLY A 47 -2.23 -2.05 -5.73
C GLY A 47 -2.80 -1.18 -4.60
N LEU A 48 -2.33 0.07 -4.52
CA LEU A 48 -3.05 1.19 -3.89
C LEU A 48 -4.28 1.56 -4.70
#